data_AF-A0A936ZEA2-F1
#
_entry.id   AF-A0A936ZEA2-F1
#
_cell.length_a   1.000
_cell.length_b   1.000
_cell.length_c   1.000
_cell.angle_alpha   90.00
_cell.angle_beta   90.00
_cell.angle_gamma   90.00
#
_symmetry.space_group_name_H-M   'P 1'
#
loop_
_entity.id
_entity.type
_entity.pdbx_description
1 polymer ?
#
loop_
_entity_poly.entity_id
_entity_poly.type
_entity_poly.pdbx_seq_one_letter_code
_entity_poly.pdbx_strand_id
1 'polypeptide(L)'
;MPSRSLPDLDLAAEPSTHRLSPGSKKALHKRYPGTDVEMDEAERPRRAIRFNAIKYVRTPDLMKEMRAFLDGAIGKHLPAARSLYRT
;
A
#
# COMPACT_ATOMS: atom_id res chain seq x y z
N MET A 1 -2.85 28.65 9.58
CA MET A 1 -4.07 27.95 10.05
C MET A 1 -3.75 27.36 11.42
N PRO A 2 -4.40 27.77 12.52
CA PRO A 2 -4.16 27.14 13.82
C PRO A 2 -4.61 25.67 13.74
N SER A 3 -3.72 24.74 14.03
CA SER A 3 -4.06 23.32 14.13
C SER A 3 -5.01 23.14 15.31
N ARG A 4 -6.26 22.76 15.03
CA ARG A 4 -7.21 22.40 16.08
C ARG A 4 -6.73 21.10 16.74
N SER A 5 -6.22 21.17 17.97
CA SER A 5 -5.83 19.98 18.73
C SER A 5 -7.07 19.25 19.20
N LEU A 6 -7.16 17.95 18.90
CA LEU A 6 -8.14 17.03 19.49
C LEU A 6 -7.41 16.24 20.59
N PRO A 7 -7.68 16.50 21.88
CA PRO A 7 -7.10 15.70 22.96
C PRO A 7 -7.61 14.25 22.88
N ASP A 8 -6.78 13.30 23.33
CA ASP A 8 -7.09 11.87 23.46
C ASP A 8 -7.48 11.14 22.15
N LEU A 9 -6.90 11.55 21.02
CA LEU A 9 -7.16 10.92 19.73
C LEU A 9 -6.49 9.53 19.63
N ASP A 10 -7.30 8.47 19.67
CA ASP A 10 -6.86 7.09 19.40
C ASP A 10 -6.70 6.86 17.89
N LEU A 11 -5.49 7.13 17.39
CA LEU A 11 -5.16 6.93 15.99
C LEU A 11 -4.68 5.50 15.73
N ALA A 12 -5.09 4.95 14.58
CA ALA A 12 -4.60 3.70 14.05
C ALA A 12 -4.04 3.88 12.64
N ALA A 13 -2.92 3.21 12.34
CA ALA A 13 -2.31 3.20 11.02
C ALA A 13 -2.32 1.79 10.43
N GLU A 14 -2.90 1.63 9.23
CA GLU A 14 -2.94 0.39 8.47
C GLU A 14 -2.27 0.58 7.08
N PRO A 15 -0.93 0.45 6.98
CA PRO A 15 -0.27 0.62 5.71
C PRO A 15 -0.60 -0.54 4.76
N SER A 16 -0.88 -0.22 3.50
CA SER A 16 -1.07 -1.21 2.43
C SER A 16 -0.24 -0.85 1.22
N THR A 17 0.24 -1.87 0.51
CA THR A 17 1.02 -1.68 -0.72
C THR A 17 0.18 -1.94 -1.95
N HIS A 18 0.54 -1.25 -3.04
CA HIS A 18 -0.14 -1.42 -4.32
C HIS A 18 0.02 -2.86 -4.83
N ARG A 19 -1.11 -3.51 -5.10
CA ARG A 19 -1.20 -4.88 -5.60
C ARG A 19 -2.07 -4.92 -6.85
N LEU A 20 -1.74 -5.83 -7.76
CA LEU A 20 -2.49 -6.06 -8.99
C LEU A 20 -3.13 -7.45 -8.96
N SER A 21 -4.23 -7.60 -9.66
CA SER A 21 -4.80 -8.90 -10.03
C SER A 21 -4.69 -9.08 -11.54
N PRO A 22 -4.75 -10.33 -12.05
CA PRO A 22 -4.79 -10.56 -13.49
C PRO A 22 -5.87 -9.70 -14.18
N GLY A 23 -5.46 -8.92 -15.19
CA GLY A 23 -6.37 -8.05 -15.95
C GLY A 23 -6.61 -6.67 -15.33
N SER A 24 -5.99 -6.34 -14.19
CA SER A 24 -6.11 -5.01 -13.57
C SER A 24 -5.69 -3.88 -14.52
N LYS A 25 -4.61 -4.07 -15.30
CA LYS A 25 -4.15 -3.08 -16.31
C LYS A 25 -5.23 -2.78 -17.35
N LYS A 26 -5.83 -3.82 -17.93
CA LYS A 26 -6.91 -3.68 -18.92
C LYS A 26 -8.13 -2.97 -18.34
N ALA A 27 -8.54 -3.36 -17.12
CA ALA A 27 -9.66 -2.73 -16.44
C ALA A 27 -9.41 -1.25 -16.14
N LEU A 28 -8.19 -0.91 -15.70
CA LEU A 28 -7.81 0.47 -15.39
C LEU A 28 -7.79 1.35 -16.64
N HIS A 29 -7.07 0.95 -17.71
CA HIS A 29 -6.98 1.76 -18.93
C HIS A 29 -8.33 1.92 -19.65
N LYS A 30 -9.24 0.93 -19.56
CA LYS A 30 -10.61 1.09 -20.09
C LYS A 30 -11.34 2.25 -19.40
N ARG A 31 -11.12 2.45 -18.09
CA ARG A 31 -11.79 3.48 -17.30
C ARG A 31 -11.03 4.82 -17.30
N TYR A 32 -9.71 4.76 -17.36
CA TYR A 32 -8.80 5.91 -17.29
C TYR A 32 -7.71 5.77 -18.36
N PRO A 33 -7.98 6.13 -19.63
CA PRO A 33 -7.06 5.90 -20.73
C PRO A 33 -5.71 6.62 -20.59
N GLY A 34 -5.69 7.80 -19.98
CA GLY A 34 -4.49 8.62 -19.75
C GLY A 34 -3.87 8.45 -18.36
N THR A 35 -4.01 7.28 -17.73
CA THR A 35 -3.40 7.02 -16.42
C THR A 35 -1.93 6.64 -16.55
N ASP A 36 -1.08 7.24 -15.72
CA ASP A 36 0.34 6.90 -15.60
C ASP A 36 0.60 5.87 -14.49
N VAL A 37 -0.45 5.25 -13.94
CA VAL A 37 -0.29 4.22 -12.91
C VAL A 37 0.41 3.01 -13.52
N GLU A 38 1.55 2.65 -12.96
CA GLU A 38 2.30 1.45 -13.32
C GLU A 38 1.52 0.18 -12.93
N MET A 39 1.21 -0.64 -13.93
CA MET A 39 0.34 -1.82 -13.85
C MET A 39 0.93 -3.03 -14.59
N ASP A 40 2.23 -3.07 -14.84
CA ASP A 40 2.87 -4.17 -15.57
C ASP A 40 3.00 -5.41 -14.69
N GLU A 41 2.24 -6.45 -15.02
CA GLU A 41 2.25 -7.73 -14.30
C GLU A 41 3.58 -8.48 -14.48
N ALA A 42 4.32 -8.25 -15.57
CA ALA A 42 5.60 -8.91 -15.84
C ALA A 42 6.74 -8.39 -14.95
N GLU A 43 6.64 -7.14 -14.49
CA GLU A 43 7.63 -6.50 -13.62
C GLU A 43 7.41 -6.82 -12.13
N ARG A 44 6.40 -7.64 -11.80
CA ARG A 44 5.98 -7.88 -10.42
C ARG A 44 6.07 -9.36 -10.02
N PRO A 45 6.56 -9.65 -8.80
CA PRO A 45 6.45 -10.98 -8.24
C PRO A 45 4.99 -11.44 -8.11
N ARG A 46 4.74 -12.67 -8.54
CA ARG A 46 3.45 -13.36 -8.38
C ARG A 46 3.37 -13.96 -6.98
N ARG A 47 2.22 -13.78 -6.33
CA ARG A 47 1.88 -14.40 -5.05
C ARG A 47 0.57 -15.16 -5.18
N ALA A 48 0.63 -16.48 -5.00
CA ALA A 48 -0.56 -17.31 -4.90
C ALA A 48 -1.39 -16.91 -3.67
N ILE A 49 -2.70 -16.92 -3.83
CA ILE A 49 -3.68 -16.70 -2.77
C ILE A 49 -4.68 -17.86 -2.73
N ARG A 50 -5.63 -17.81 -1.79
CA ARG A 50 -6.67 -18.83 -1.66
C ARG A 50 -7.47 -18.98 -2.96
N PHE A 51 -8.09 -20.15 -3.13
CA PHE A 51 -8.96 -20.48 -4.27
C PHE A 51 -8.27 -20.43 -5.62
N ASN A 52 -7.00 -20.88 -5.67
CA ASN A 52 -6.20 -20.94 -6.90
C ASN A 52 -6.06 -19.61 -7.65
N ALA A 53 -6.24 -18.49 -6.95
CA ALA A 53 -6.07 -17.16 -7.49
C ALA A 53 -4.65 -16.65 -7.23
N ILE A 54 -4.25 -15.62 -7.97
CA ILE A 54 -2.95 -14.96 -7.82
C ILE A 54 -3.15 -13.45 -7.68
N LYS A 55 -2.16 -12.81 -7.05
CA LYS A 55 -1.97 -11.36 -7.07
C LYS A 55 -0.51 -11.05 -7.37
N TYR A 56 -0.26 -9.86 -7.89
CA TYR A 56 1.08 -9.34 -8.11
C TYR A 56 1.40 -8.31 -7.02
N VAL A 57 2.58 -8.44 -6.41
CA VAL A 57 3.02 -7.62 -5.26
C VAL A 57 4.28 -6.84 -5.61
N ARG A 58 4.79 -6.01 -4.68
CA ARG A 58 6.11 -5.37 -4.82
C ARG A 58 7.22 -6.38 -4.50
N THR A 59 8.43 -6.11 -4.99
CA THR A 59 9.61 -6.96 -4.71
C THR A 59 9.91 -7.01 -3.21
N PRO A 60 10.52 -8.09 -2.69
CA PRO A 60 10.87 -8.20 -1.27
C PRO A 60 11.72 -7.03 -0.77
N ASP A 61 12.70 -6.59 -1.56
CA ASP A 61 13.59 -5.48 -1.21
C ASP A 61 12.83 -4.16 -1.09
N LEU A 62 11.99 -3.84 -2.08
CA LEU A 62 11.16 -2.64 -2.04
C LEU A 62 10.15 -2.69 -0.88
N MET A 63 9.58 -3.87 -0.59
CA MET A 63 8.70 -4.04 0.58
C MET A 63 9.44 -3.77 1.91
N LYS A 64 10.71 -4.17 2.01
CA LYS A 64 11.56 -3.90 3.18
C LYS A 64 11.84 -2.40 3.33
N GLU A 65 12.16 -1.72 2.24
CA GLU A 65 12.39 -0.27 2.22
C GLU A 65 11.13 0.52 2.60
N MET A 66 9.99 0.21 1.96
CA MET A 66 8.70 0.81 2.28
C MET A 66 8.30 0.56 3.74
N ARG A 67 8.68 -0.60 4.31
CA ARG A 67 8.47 -0.88 5.73
C ARG A 67 9.26 0.05 6.61
N ALA A 68 10.58 0.08 6.45
CA ALA A 68 11.46 0.93 7.24
C ALA A 68 11.03 2.41 7.15
N PHE A 69 10.72 2.89 5.94
CA PHE A 69 10.28 4.27 5.74
C PHE A 69 8.97 4.58 6.48
N LEU A 70 7.93 3.77 6.26
CA LEU A 70 6.61 4.03 6.84
C LEU A 70 6.62 3.90 8.37
N ASP A 71 7.33 2.91 8.91
CA ASP A 71 7.43 2.73 10.36
C ASP A 71 8.17 3.91 11.02
N GLY A 72 9.25 4.40 10.38
CA GLY A 72 9.94 5.60 10.82
C GLY A 72 9.10 6.87 10.72
N ALA A 73 8.35 7.04 9.63
CA ALA A 73 7.47 8.18 9.43
C ALA A 73 6.31 8.19 10.43
N ILE A 74 5.69 7.04 10.69
CA ILE A 74 4.63 6.91 11.70
C ILE A 74 5.19 7.21 13.09
N GLY A 75 6.33 6.63 13.48
CA GLY A 75 6.94 6.93 14.77
C GLY A 75 7.30 8.41 14.96
N LYS A 76 7.70 9.09 13.88
CA LYS A 76 8.05 10.53 13.91
C LYS A 76 6.82 11.44 13.97
N HIS A 77 5.80 11.16 13.16
CA HIS A 77 4.69 12.09 12.92
C HIS A 77 3.42 11.74 13.69
N LEU A 78 3.25 10.47 14.04
CA LEU A 78 2.09 9.92 14.73
C LEU A 78 2.55 9.01 15.90
N PRO A 79 3.36 9.52 16.85
CA PRO A 79 4.00 8.69 17.88
C PRO A 79 3.01 7.96 18.81
N ALA A 80 1.79 8.47 18.94
CA ALA A 80 0.72 7.85 19.72
C ALA A 80 -0.17 6.89 18.91
N ALA A 81 0.02 6.81 17.59
CA ALA A 81 -0.82 5.95 16.75
C ALA A 81 -0.43 4.48 16.91
N ARG A 82 -1.44 3.62 16.99
CA ARG A 82 -1.26 2.16 16.96
C ARG A 82 -1.01 1.72 15.53
N SER A 83 0.14 1.13 15.26
CA SER A 83 0.35 0.43 13.99
C SER A 83 -0.43 -0.88 14.03
N LEU A 84 -1.43 -0.99 13.16
CA LEU A 84 -2.22 -2.20 12.97
C LEU A 84 -1.61 -3.07 11.87
N TYR A 85 -2.39 -4.01 11.35
CA TYR A 85 -1.96 -4.98 10.36
C TYR A 85 -1.54 -4.31 9.03
N ARG A 86 -0.45 -4.83 8.45
CA ARG A 86 0.10 -4.38 7.17
C ARG A 86 -0.07 -5.47 6.12
N THR A 87 -0.53 -5.09 4.91
CA THR A 87 -0.90 -6.03 3.82
C THR A 87 0.06 -6.09 2.63
#